data_AF-W6K7B4-F1
#
_entry.id   AF-W6K7B4-F1
#
_cell.length_a   1.000
_cell.length_b   1.000
_cell.length_c   1.000
_cell.angle_alpha   90.00
_cell.angle_beta   90.00
_cell.angle_gamma   90.00
#
_symmetry.space_group_name_H-M   'P 1'
#
loop_
_entity.id
_entity.type
_entity.pdbx_description
1 polymer ?
#
loop_
_entity_poly.entity_id
_entity_poly.type
_entity_poly.pdbx_seq_one_letter_code
_entity_poly.pdbx_strand_id
1 'polypeptide(L)'
;MLKRFAVAAVAVLTLAQATSADAQSYGPRGPYGQQAPSGPYAGKYPGTFAPRVMPQRMQRGPQRPARAETETIVEAGIGKLRTFVMQNRKADKTAMLGFVTTEIAPYFDFDHMTKWALGKRSSALSDAERAKAAGWLSQHFLETLVRHMGVYNGARTRVQRAYEGRDGRATTSTVPVSVESRGGDNTNLEFRFYKGKDGWKVYDVKANGQSALMFYRRMLNDRVGNQQRQGQRRMPPRQYMNR
;
A
#
# COMPACT_ATOMS: atom_id res chain seq x y z
N MET A 1 23.02 10.61 11.22
CA MET A 1 21.76 10.67 10.43
C MET A 1 21.17 9.26 10.20
N LEU A 2 20.98 8.47 11.26
CA LEU A 2 20.71 7.00 11.17
C LEU A 2 19.30 6.58 11.63
N LYS A 3 18.33 7.52 11.70
CA LYS A 3 17.10 7.37 12.50
C LYS A 3 15.76 7.32 11.73
N ARG A 4 15.73 7.41 10.38
CA ARG A 4 14.51 7.77 9.63
C ARG A 4 13.91 6.70 8.70
N PHE A 5 14.21 5.41 8.88
CA PHE A 5 13.91 4.38 7.86
C PHE A 5 13.02 3.20 8.28
N ALA A 6 12.36 3.22 9.42
CA ALA A 6 11.79 1.99 9.96
C ALA A 6 10.32 2.07 10.37
N VAL A 7 9.52 2.96 9.78
CA VAL A 7 8.15 3.17 10.30
C VAL A 7 7.05 3.10 9.27
N ALA A 8 7.18 2.44 8.12
CA ALA A 8 5.93 2.31 7.34
C ALA A 8 5.70 1.13 6.41
N ALA A 9 6.68 0.58 5.73
CA ALA A 9 6.40 -0.60 4.93
C ALA A 9 7.53 -1.59 5.14
N VAL A 10 7.29 -2.84 4.79
CA VAL A 10 8.33 -3.52 4.07
C VAL A 10 8.97 -2.53 3.10
N ALA A 11 10.24 -2.24 3.35
CA ALA A 11 11.04 -1.38 2.52
C ALA A 11 10.87 -1.82 1.07
N VAL A 12 10.13 -1.01 0.33
CA VAL A 12 10.54 -0.59 -1.01
C VAL A 12 11.98 -0.10 -0.82
N LEU A 13 12.95 -0.99 -1.02
CA LEU A 13 14.35 -0.68 -0.77
C LEU A 13 14.79 0.32 -1.85
N THR A 14 15.46 1.37 -1.42
CA THR A 14 16.48 2.09 -2.20
C THR A 14 16.06 2.64 -3.58
N LEU A 15 15.61 3.90 -3.59
CA LEU A 15 16.06 4.88 -4.58
C LEU A 15 15.85 6.30 -4.04
N ALA A 16 16.97 6.94 -3.71
CA ALA A 16 17.31 8.36 -3.89
C ALA A 16 18.01 8.97 -2.66
N GLN A 17 19.33 9.06 -2.73
CA GLN A 17 20.01 10.34 -2.52
C GLN A 17 21.03 10.58 -3.65
N ALA A 18 21.13 11.86 -4.01
CA ALA A 18 22.05 12.55 -4.93
C ALA A 18 21.83 12.42 -6.46
N THR A 19 21.19 13.44 -7.06
CA THR A 19 21.87 14.47 -7.88
C THR A 19 21.07 15.78 -7.85
N SER A 20 21.76 16.88 -7.61
CA SER A 20 21.31 18.27 -7.82
C SER A 20 21.15 18.55 -9.32
N ALA A 21 20.03 19.15 -9.73
CA ALA A 21 19.93 20.10 -10.84
C ALA A 21 18.45 20.54 -10.99
N ASP A 22 18.25 21.84 -10.95
CA ASP A 22 17.13 22.64 -11.45
C ASP A 22 15.89 21.92 -11.99
N ALA A 23 14.77 22.12 -11.31
CA ALA A 23 13.46 22.05 -11.94
C ALA A 23 12.66 23.28 -11.49
N GLN A 24 12.56 24.20 -12.44
CA GLN A 24 11.84 25.46 -12.32
C GLN A 24 10.40 25.25 -11.88
N SER A 25 9.96 26.14 -11.01
CA SER A 25 8.56 26.39 -10.67
C SER A 25 7.72 26.53 -11.95
N TYR A 26 6.81 25.59 -12.17
CA TYR A 26 5.71 25.75 -13.13
C TYR A 26 4.40 25.65 -12.35
N GLY A 27 3.95 26.79 -11.82
CA GLY A 27 2.62 26.95 -11.25
C GLY A 27 1.59 27.21 -12.37
N PRO A 28 0.44 26.52 -12.40
CA PRO A 28 -0.67 26.94 -13.24
C PRO A 28 -1.32 28.19 -12.66
N ARG A 29 -1.22 29.32 -13.38
CA ARG A 29 -2.11 30.47 -13.22
C ARG A 29 -3.53 30.06 -13.64
N GLY A 30 -4.47 30.08 -12.71
CA GLY A 30 -5.90 30.02 -12.98
C GLY A 30 -6.57 31.34 -12.57
N PRO A 31 -7.22 32.08 -13.50
CA PRO A 31 -7.75 33.41 -13.21
C PRO A 31 -9.26 33.33 -12.91
N TYR A 32 -9.65 33.31 -11.64
CA TYR A 32 -11.01 33.71 -11.25
C TYR A 32 -10.97 34.42 -9.90
N GLY A 33 -10.63 35.71 -9.94
CA GLY A 33 -11.07 36.65 -8.93
C GLY A 33 -12.55 36.91 -9.16
N GLN A 34 -13.39 36.53 -8.20
CA GLN A 34 -14.79 36.93 -8.20
C GLN A 34 -14.85 38.42 -7.86
N GLN A 35 -15.06 39.25 -8.87
CA GLN A 35 -15.56 40.61 -8.69
C GLN A 35 -17.07 40.53 -8.56
N ALA A 36 -17.59 41.10 -7.46
CA ALA A 36 -19.02 41.32 -7.29
C ALA A 36 -19.48 42.42 -8.27
N PRO A 37 -20.57 42.22 -9.03
CA PRO A 37 -21.14 43.30 -9.82
C PRO A 37 -21.99 44.21 -8.93
N SER A 38 -21.50 45.42 -8.69
CA SER A 38 -22.31 46.56 -8.28
C SER A 38 -22.97 47.16 -9.52
N GLY A 39 -24.29 47.00 -9.65
CA GLY A 39 -25.10 47.59 -10.72
C GLY A 39 -26.52 47.91 -10.24
N PRO A 40 -27.09 49.07 -10.56
CA PRO A 40 -28.29 49.59 -9.90
C PRO A 40 -29.55 49.26 -10.70
N TYR A 41 -30.32 48.27 -10.27
CA TYR A 41 -31.72 48.15 -10.65
C TYR A 41 -32.55 47.80 -9.42
N ALA A 42 -33.06 48.84 -8.77
CA ALA A 42 -34.15 48.75 -7.83
C ALA A 42 -35.46 48.51 -8.61
N GLY A 43 -35.99 47.29 -8.54
CA GLY A 43 -37.28 46.89 -9.11
C GLY A 43 -38.20 46.35 -8.02
N LYS A 44 -39.32 47.05 -7.81
CA LYS A 44 -40.35 46.82 -6.79
C LYS A 44 -41.09 45.50 -6.99
N TYR A 45 -41.36 44.77 -5.90
CA TYR A 45 -42.48 43.82 -5.79
C TYR A 45 -43.11 43.91 -4.39
N PRO A 46 -44.42 44.21 -4.25
CA PRO A 46 -45.16 43.96 -3.03
C PRO A 46 -45.93 42.63 -3.18
N GLY A 47 -45.81 41.74 -2.21
CA GLY A 47 -46.55 40.47 -2.22
C GLY A 47 -46.41 39.69 -0.93
N THR A 48 -47.40 39.84 -0.06
CA THR A 48 -47.61 39.19 1.24
C THR A 48 -47.80 37.68 1.10
N PHE A 49 -47.03 36.84 1.81
CA PHE A 49 -47.42 35.45 2.12
C PHE A 49 -46.96 35.05 3.52
N ALA A 50 -47.90 34.54 4.30
CA ALA A 50 -47.76 34.12 5.70
C ALA A 50 -46.74 32.98 5.92
N PRO A 51 -46.18 32.82 7.13
CA PRO A 51 -45.22 31.75 7.42
C PRO A 51 -45.93 30.38 7.47
N ARG A 52 -45.61 29.51 6.50
CA ARG A 52 -45.91 28.08 6.59
C ARG A 52 -45.02 27.45 7.66
N VAL A 53 -45.62 26.97 8.75
CA VAL A 53 -44.95 26.10 9.71
C VAL A 53 -44.69 24.77 9.01
N MET A 54 -43.44 24.51 8.63
CA MET A 54 -43.06 23.20 8.09
C MET A 54 -42.94 22.19 9.25
N PRO A 55 -43.49 20.97 9.14
CA PRO A 55 -43.21 19.94 10.11
C PRO A 55 -41.71 19.62 10.06
N GLN A 56 -41.05 19.67 11.22
CA GLN A 56 -39.66 19.24 11.37
C GLN A 56 -39.56 17.77 10.99
N ARG A 57 -39.28 17.51 9.71
CA ARG A 57 -38.77 16.21 9.26
C ARG A 57 -37.46 16.03 10.02
N MET A 58 -37.48 15.19 11.07
CA MET A 58 -36.29 14.82 11.84
C MET A 58 -35.20 14.47 10.83
N GLN A 59 -34.26 15.40 10.64
CA GLN A 59 -33.08 15.19 9.82
C GLN A 59 -32.26 14.18 10.59
N ARG A 60 -32.45 12.88 10.31
CA ARG A 60 -31.42 11.89 10.60
C ARG A 60 -30.19 12.39 9.86
N GLY A 61 -29.28 13.03 10.59
CA GLY A 61 -28.01 13.47 10.04
C GLY A 61 -27.35 12.32 9.28
N PRO A 62 -26.55 12.59 8.25
CA PRO A 62 -25.97 11.54 7.42
C PRO A 62 -25.26 10.53 8.33
N GLN A 63 -25.81 9.32 8.43
CA GLN A 63 -25.16 8.22 9.11
C GLN A 63 -23.80 8.06 8.44
N ARG A 64 -22.72 8.22 9.22
CA ARG A 64 -21.39 7.92 8.72
C ARG A 64 -21.45 6.51 8.10
N PRO A 65 -21.04 6.35 6.84
CA PRO A 65 -21.14 5.06 6.17
C PRO A 65 -20.43 4.00 7.00
N ALA A 66 -21.01 2.79 7.02
CA ALA A 66 -20.42 1.66 7.71
C ALA A 66 -18.97 1.46 7.25
N ARG A 67 -18.13 1.05 8.20
CA ARG A 67 -16.71 0.85 7.96
C ARG A 67 -16.48 -0.29 6.96
N ALA A 68 -15.55 -0.12 6.03
CA ALA A 68 -15.21 -1.20 5.12
C ALA A 68 -14.46 -2.34 5.84
N GLU A 69 -14.70 -3.58 5.39
CA GLU A 69 -14.04 -4.79 5.89
C GLU A 69 -12.50 -4.68 5.80
N THR A 70 -12.00 -4.11 4.70
CA THR A 70 -10.56 -3.90 4.47
C THR A 70 -9.93 -2.95 5.47
N GLU A 71 -10.65 -1.92 5.93
CA GLU A 71 -10.16 -1.04 7.01
C GLU A 71 -10.02 -1.81 8.32
N THR A 72 -10.98 -2.70 8.60
CA THR A 72 -10.96 -3.54 9.81
C THR A 72 -9.79 -4.51 9.78
N ILE A 73 -9.49 -5.08 8.61
CA ILE A 73 -8.32 -5.96 8.41
C ILE A 73 -7.01 -5.19 8.70
N VAL A 74 -6.87 -3.98 8.15
CA VAL A 74 -5.67 -3.15 8.38
C VAL A 74 -5.51 -2.80 9.85
N GLU A 75 -6.60 -2.40 10.52
CA GLU A 75 -6.55 -2.09 11.95
C GLU A 75 -6.20 -3.30 12.80
N ALA A 76 -6.78 -4.47 12.52
CA ALA A 76 -6.48 -5.69 13.24
C ALA A 76 -4.98 -6.04 13.11
N GLY A 77 -4.43 -5.96 11.89
CA GLY A 77 -3.01 -6.20 11.65
C GLY A 77 -2.09 -5.21 12.38
N ILE A 78 -2.39 -3.91 12.31
CA ILE A 78 -1.63 -2.87 13.04
C ILE A 78 -1.76 -3.06 14.56
N GLY A 79 -2.95 -3.41 15.04
CA GLY A 79 -3.22 -3.68 16.44
C GLY A 79 -2.39 -4.85 16.97
N LYS A 80 -2.42 -5.99 16.26
CA LYS A 80 -1.58 -7.17 16.57
C LYS A 80 -0.10 -6.81 16.63
N LEU A 81 0.39 -6.10 15.60
CA LEU A 81 1.79 -5.69 15.52
C LEU A 81 2.19 -4.79 16.70
N ARG A 82 1.36 -3.80 17.03
CA ARG A 82 1.61 -2.90 18.16
C ARG A 82 1.67 -3.66 19.47
N THR A 83 0.67 -4.51 19.73
CA THR A 83 0.61 -5.33 20.94
C THR A 83 1.85 -6.20 21.08
N PHE A 84 2.26 -6.87 20.01
CA PHE A 84 3.46 -7.70 20.01
C PHE A 84 4.72 -6.91 20.35
N VAL A 85 4.96 -5.77 19.69
CA VAL A 85 6.14 -4.91 19.94
C VAL A 85 6.15 -4.36 21.36
N MET A 86 4.98 -3.97 21.90
CA MET A 86 4.87 -3.45 23.26
C MET A 86 5.14 -4.50 24.33
N GLN A 87 4.65 -5.73 24.13
CA GLN A 87 4.82 -6.83 25.08
C GLN A 87 6.22 -7.46 24.97
N ASN A 88 6.83 -7.43 23.78
CA ASN A 88 8.07 -8.14 23.49
C ASN A 88 9.21 -7.19 23.13
N ARG A 89 9.45 -6.16 23.97
CA ARG A 89 10.48 -5.13 23.71
C ARG A 89 11.91 -5.66 23.56
N LYS A 90 12.18 -6.87 24.06
CA LYS A 90 13.47 -7.57 23.97
C LYS A 90 13.41 -8.80 23.04
N ALA A 91 12.33 -8.99 22.27
CA ALA A 91 12.26 -10.11 21.35
C ALA A 91 13.44 -10.09 20.39
N ASP A 92 14.03 -11.28 20.20
CA ASP A 92 15.05 -11.47 19.19
C ASP A 92 14.43 -11.58 17.79
N LYS A 93 15.30 -11.60 16.78
CA LYS A 93 14.88 -11.70 15.38
C LYS A 93 14.04 -12.94 15.09
N THR A 94 14.29 -14.05 15.78
CA THR A 94 13.61 -15.33 15.56
C THR A 94 12.16 -15.26 16.03
N ALA A 95 11.93 -14.74 17.25
CA ALA A 95 10.60 -14.52 17.78
C ALA A 95 9.81 -13.53 16.91
N MET A 96 10.46 -12.44 16.49
CA MET A 96 9.84 -11.46 15.59
C MET A 96 9.46 -12.07 14.23
N LEU A 97 10.33 -12.91 13.66
CA LEU A 97 10.06 -13.59 12.40
C LEU A 97 8.91 -14.60 12.52
N GLY A 98 8.86 -15.37 13.61
CA GLY A 98 7.77 -16.30 13.90
C GLY A 98 6.42 -15.58 14.00
N PHE A 99 6.39 -14.45 14.71
CA PHE A 99 5.20 -13.61 14.80
C PHE A 99 4.74 -13.10 13.43
N VAL A 100 5.61 -12.43 12.65
CA VAL A 100 5.18 -11.89 11.36
C VAL A 100 4.76 -12.98 10.38
N THR A 101 5.37 -14.17 10.45
CA THR A 101 5.01 -15.31 9.60
C THR A 101 3.63 -15.86 9.95
N THR A 102 3.29 -15.92 11.24
CA THR A 102 2.05 -16.54 11.70
C THR A 102 0.87 -15.56 11.71
N GLU A 103 1.13 -14.33 12.16
CA GLU A 103 0.07 -13.36 12.46
C GLU A 103 -0.12 -12.30 11.38
N ILE A 104 0.93 -12.00 10.60
CA ILE A 104 0.90 -10.90 9.63
C ILE A 104 0.86 -11.42 8.19
N ALA A 105 1.67 -12.42 7.86
CA ALA A 105 1.75 -13.02 6.53
C ALA A 105 0.38 -13.46 5.98
N PRO A 106 -0.57 -14.01 6.77
CA PRO A 106 -1.87 -14.43 6.26
C PRO A 106 -2.73 -13.30 5.67
N TYR A 107 -2.44 -12.03 5.96
CA TYR A 107 -3.15 -10.91 5.33
C TYR A 107 -2.69 -10.62 3.89
N PHE A 108 -1.54 -11.18 3.48
CA PHE A 108 -0.93 -10.96 2.19
C PHE A 108 -1.14 -12.15 1.27
N ASP A 109 -1.16 -11.87 -0.03
CA ASP A 109 -1.10 -12.92 -1.05
C ASP A 109 0.21 -12.81 -1.84
N PHE A 110 1.22 -13.54 -1.39
CA PHE A 110 2.56 -13.50 -1.98
C PHE A 110 2.63 -14.14 -3.37
N ASP A 111 1.71 -15.05 -3.70
CA ASP A 111 1.61 -15.64 -5.03
C ASP A 111 1.06 -14.62 -6.02
N HIS A 112 -0.01 -13.92 -5.63
CA HIS A 112 -0.56 -12.81 -6.40
C HIS A 112 0.47 -11.71 -6.55
N MET A 113 1.13 -11.30 -5.47
CA MET A 113 2.20 -10.31 -5.51
C MET A 113 3.31 -10.68 -6.50
N THR A 114 3.79 -11.91 -6.43
CA THR A 114 4.82 -12.44 -7.32
C THR A 114 4.35 -12.43 -8.77
N LYS A 115 3.12 -12.87 -9.05
CA LYS A 115 2.53 -12.84 -10.39
C LYS A 115 2.48 -11.42 -10.96
N TRP A 116 2.05 -10.44 -10.17
CA TRP A 116 2.03 -9.03 -10.60
C TRP A 116 3.42 -8.45 -10.80
N ALA A 117 4.35 -8.75 -9.90
CA ALA A 117 5.73 -8.29 -10.00
C ALA A 117 6.45 -8.88 -11.23
N LEU A 118 6.24 -10.15 -11.54
CA LEU A 118 6.80 -10.79 -12.73
C LEU A 118 6.12 -10.37 -14.04
N GLY A 119 4.84 -9.97 -13.98
CA GLY A 119 4.05 -9.55 -15.13
C GLY A 119 4.04 -10.64 -16.22
N LYS A 120 4.33 -10.24 -17.47
CA LYS A 120 4.33 -11.14 -18.64
C LYS A 120 5.21 -12.38 -18.48
N ARG A 121 6.29 -12.32 -17.67
CA ARG A 121 7.17 -13.48 -17.48
C ARG A 121 6.55 -14.56 -16.61
N SER A 122 5.54 -14.23 -15.79
CA SER A 122 4.90 -15.18 -14.89
C SER A 122 4.30 -16.39 -15.64
N SER A 123 3.75 -16.17 -16.84
CA SER A 123 3.17 -17.23 -17.66
C SER A 123 4.22 -18.16 -18.30
N ALA A 124 5.46 -17.71 -18.44
CA ALA A 124 6.56 -18.49 -19.01
C ALA A 124 7.27 -19.37 -17.97
N LEU A 125 6.91 -19.25 -16.68
CA LEU A 125 7.49 -20.05 -15.61
C LEU A 125 6.71 -21.36 -15.40
N SER A 126 7.42 -22.39 -14.95
CA SER A 126 6.79 -23.57 -14.35
C SER A 126 6.17 -23.23 -12.98
N ASP A 127 5.27 -24.09 -12.49
CA ASP A 127 4.72 -23.94 -11.14
C ASP A 127 5.79 -23.95 -10.05
N ALA A 128 6.81 -24.80 -10.21
CA ALA A 128 7.94 -24.87 -9.28
C ALA A 128 8.77 -23.57 -9.27
N GLU A 129 8.98 -22.93 -10.42
CA GLU A 129 9.67 -21.63 -10.48
C GLU A 129 8.83 -20.51 -9.88
N ARG A 130 7.52 -20.49 -10.15
CA ARG A 130 6.60 -19.54 -9.52
C ARG A 130 6.60 -19.67 -8.00
N ALA A 131 6.48 -20.89 -7.47
CA ALA A 131 6.50 -21.16 -6.04
C ALA A 131 7.84 -20.74 -5.40
N LYS A 132 8.98 -21.01 -6.05
CA LYS A 132 10.29 -20.55 -5.59
C LYS A 132 10.41 -19.03 -5.56
N ALA A 133 9.86 -18.34 -6.55
CA ALA A 133 9.83 -16.88 -6.59
C ALA A 133 8.95 -16.31 -5.48
N ALA A 134 7.76 -16.89 -5.26
CA ALA A 134 6.83 -16.51 -4.20
C ALA A 134 7.42 -16.72 -2.80
N GLY A 135 8.03 -17.87 -2.54
CA GLY A 135 8.72 -18.15 -1.28
C GLY A 135 9.89 -17.20 -1.02
N TRP A 136 10.64 -16.83 -2.06
CA TRP A 136 11.70 -15.83 -1.90
C TRP A 136 11.14 -14.44 -1.59
N LEU A 137 10.09 -14.00 -2.31
CA LEU A 137 9.47 -12.71 -2.05
C LEU A 137 8.89 -12.66 -0.64
N SER A 138 8.16 -13.69 -0.20
CA SER A 138 7.58 -13.73 1.14
C SER A 138 8.64 -13.67 2.22
N GLN A 139 9.71 -14.48 2.12
CA GLN A 139 10.81 -14.47 3.07
C GLN A 139 11.47 -13.08 3.13
N HIS A 140 11.86 -12.52 1.97
CA HIS A 140 12.55 -11.24 1.94
C HIS A 140 11.66 -10.09 2.45
N PHE A 141 10.36 -10.14 2.13
CA PHE A 141 9.36 -9.20 2.61
C PHE A 141 9.26 -9.25 4.14
N LEU A 142 9.07 -10.42 4.73
CA LEU A 142 8.91 -10.61 6.17
C LEU A 142 10.19 -10.29 6.95
N GLU A 143 11.36 -10.68 6.45
CA GLU A 143 12.64 -10.29 7.05
C GLU A 143 12.83 -8.77 7.05
N THR A 144 12.42 -8.11 5.96
CA THR A 144 12.43 -6.65 5.89
C THR A 144 11.49 -6.06 6.93
N LEU A 145 10.28 -6.60 7.09
CA LEU A 145 9.34 -6.16 8.13
C LEU A 145 9.95 -6.26 9.53
N VAL A 146 10.61 -7.38 9.84
CA VAL A 146 11.27 -7.60 11.14
C VAL A 146 12.37 -6.56 11.39
N ARG A 147 13.21 -6.25 10.39
CA ARG A 147 14.27 -5.23 10.52
C ARG A 147 13.75 -3.84 10.89
N HIS A 148 12.55 -3.51 10.42
CA HIS A 148 11.96 -2.18 10.61
C HIS A 148 10.95 -2.12 11.76
N MET A 149 10.50 -3.25 12.30
CA MET A 149 9.46 -3.30 13.32
C MET A 149 9.72 -2.41 14.55
N GLY A 150 11.00 -2.30 14.97
CA GLY A 150 11.38 -1.57 16.18
C GLY A 150 11.11 -0.06 16.16
N VAL A 151 11.01 0.56 14.98
CA VAL A 151 10.88 2.04 14.90
C VAL A 151 9.42 2.49 14.93
N TYR A 152 8.47 1.53 14.89
CA TYR A 152 7.07 1.77 15.21
C TYR A 152 6.78 1.86 16.71
N ASN A 153 7.77 1.63 17.57
CA ASN A 153 7.57 1.72 19.00
C ASN A 153 7.17 3.16 19.43
N GLY A 154 5.87 3.34 19.69
CA GLY A 154 5.28 4.63 20.05
C GLY A 154 4.88 5.52 18.87
N ALA A 155 4.83 4.98 17.64
CA ALA A 155 4.29 5.69 16.49
C ALA A 155 2.76 5.83 16.59
N ARG A 156 2.22 6.99 16.19
CA ARG A 156 0.78 7.21 16.07
C ARG A 156 0.33 6.82 14.67
N THR A 157 -0.63 5.91 14.58
CA THR A 157 -1.18 5.44 13.29
C THR A 157 -2.62 5.88 13.17
N ARG A 158 -3.02 6.37 12.01
CA ARG A 158 -4.42 6.67 11.68
C ARG A 158 -4.79 5.96 10.40
N VAL A 159 -5.71 4.99 10.53
CA VAL A 159 -6.35 4.33 9.39
C VAL A 159 -7.44 5.27 8.86
N GLN A 160 -7.39 5.54 7.56
CA GLN A 160 -8.34 6.39 6.88
C GLN A 160 -9.39 5.55 6.16
N ARG A 161 -10.43 6.22 5.68
CA ARG A 161 -11.54 5.57 4.98
C ARG A 161 -11.04 4.91 3.70
N ALA A 162 -11.46 3.66 3.49
CA ALA A 162 -11.18 2.94 2.28
C ALA A 162 -11.92 3.55 1.09
N TYR A 163 -11.31 3.44 -0.08
CA TYR A 163 -11.93 3.77 -1.35
C TYR A 163 -11.65 2.65 -2.36
N GLU A 164 -12.45 2.57 -3.41
CA GLU A 164 -12.26 1.58 -4.48
C GLU A 164 -10.90 1.78 -5.15
N GLY A 165 -10.27 0.68 -5.58
CA GLY A 165 -8.97 0.80 -6.25
C GLY A 165 -9.05 1.67 -7.51
N ARG A 166 -8.01 2.48 -7.75
CA ARG A 166 -7.89 3.31 -8.97
C ARG A 166 -7.81 2.49 -10.27
N ASP A 167 -7.72 1.17 -10.19
CA ASP A 167 -7.79 0.27 -11.33
C ASP A 167 -9.22 -0.03 -11.79
N GLY A 168 -10.24 0.56 -11.15
CA GLY A 168 -11.63 0.54 -11.59
C GLY A 168 -12.31 -0.81 -11.49
N ARG A 169 -11.69 -1.77 -10.78
CA ARG A 169 -12.25 -3.10 -10.57
C ARG A 169 -13.07 -3.10 -9.29
N ALA A 170 -14.35 -3.50 -9.37
CA ALA A 170 -15.24 -3.64 -8.21
C ALA A 170 -14.73 -4.61 -7.12
N THR A 171 -13.65 -5.34 -7.41
CA THR A 171 -12.99 -6.28 -6.50
C THR A 171 -11.72 -5.73 -5.85
N THR A 172 -11.44 -4.43 -5.94
CA THR A 172 -10.25 -3.82 -5.33
C THR A 172 -10.61 -2.71 -4.36
N SER A 173 -9.79 -2.55 -3.32
CA SER A 173 -9.97 -1.54 -2.28
C SER A 173 -8.62 -1.02 -1.83
N THR A 174 -8.52 0.27 -1.55
CA THR A 174 -7.30 0.90 -1.04
C THR A 174 -7.59 1.52 0.32
N VAL A 175 -6.76 1.18 1.30
CA VAL A 175 -6.86 1.69 2.67
C VAL A 175 -5.64 2.57 2.98
N PRO A 176 -5.79 3.90 3.07
CA PRO A 176 -4.69 4.76 3.48
C PRO A 176 -4.44 4.68 4.97
N VAL A 177 -3.16 4.76 5.36
CA VAL A 177 -2.74 4.85 6.76
C VAL A 177 -1.66 5.91 6.88
N SER A 178 -1.84 6.89 7.75
CA SER A 178 -0.76 7.81 8.12
C SER A 178 -0.07 7.32 9.38
N VAL A 179 1.26 7.31 9.36
CA VAL A 179 2.10 6.87 10.49
C VAL A 179 3.03 8.01 10.87
N GLU A 180 2.78 8.57 12.05
CA GLU A 180 3.58 9.63 12.65
C GLU A 180 4.55 9.01 13.65
N SER A 181 5.84 9.05 13.33
CA SER A 181 6.89 8.57 14.23
C SER A 181 7.16 9.59 15.35
N ARG A 182 7.75 9.13 16.46
CA ARG A 182 8.18 10.02 17.56
C ARG A 182 9.20 11.08 17.14
N GLY A 183 9.89 10.89 16.01
CA GLY A 183 10.86 11.83 15.46
C GLY A 183 10.25 12.93 14.58
N GLY A 184 8.92 12.98 14.44
CA GLY A 184 8.21 13.95 13.59
C GLY A 184 8.14 13.56 12.12
N ASP A 185 8.79 12.47 11.70
CA ASP A 185 8.64 11.96 10.34
C ASP A 185 7.24 11.34 10.19
N ASN A 186 6.49 11.82 9.21
CA ASN A 186 5.18 11.27 8.83
C ASN A 186 5.34 10.40 7.57
N THR A 187 4.82 9.19 7.62
CA THR A 187 4.79 8.30 6.45
C THR A 187 3.36 7.98 6.06
N ASN A 188 3.06 8.15 4.77
CA ASN A 188 1.77 7.78 4.21
C ASN A 188 1.87 6.40 3.57
N LEU A 189 0.97 5.53 3.99
CA LEU A 189 0.82 4.18 3.48
C LEU A 189 -0.49 4.02 2.73
N GLU A 190 -0.47 3.18 1.71
CA GLU A 190 -1.68 2.70 1.03
C GLU A 190 -1.61 1.18 0.96
N PHE A 191 -2.50 0.50 1.67
CA PHE A 191 -2.68 -0.94 1.55
C PHE A 191 -3.68 -1.21 0.43
N ARG A 192 -3.23 -1.91 -0.62
CA ARG A 192 -4.06 -2.24 -1.77
C ARG A 192 -4.52 -3.68 -1.64
N PHE A 193 -5.83 -3.84 -1.63
CA PHE A 193 -6.53 -5.08 -1.46
C PHE A 193 -7.21 -5.51 -2.74
N TYR A 194 -7.31 -6.81 -2.90
CA TYR A 194 -8.23 -7.41 -3.84
C TYR A 194 -9.07 -8.46 -3.13
N LYS A 195 -10.31 -8.67 -3.59
CA LYS A 195 -11.21 -9.69 -3.06
C LYS A 195 -10.97 -11.00 -3.81
N GLY A 196 -10.27 -11.92 -3.17
CA GLY A 196 -10.05 -13.28 -3.66
C GLY A 196 -11.14 -14.24 -3.19
N LYS A 197 -10.96 -15.53 -3.51
CA LYS A 197 -11.86 -16.61 -3.08
C LYS A 197 -11.93 -16.76 -1.55
N ASP A 198 -10.82 -16.50 -0.86
CA ASP A 198 -10.68 -16.63 0.59
C ASP A 198 -10.88 -15.28 1.33
N GLY A 199 -11.54 -14.33 0.66
CA GLY A 199 -11.76 -12.97 1.17
C GLY A 199 -10.71 -11.95 0.71
N TRP A 200 -10.63 -10.82 1.42
CA TRP A 200 -9.73 -9.73 1.07
C TRP A 200 -8.28 -10.04 1.44
N LYS A 201 -7.37 -9.83 0.48
CA LYS A 201 -5.93 -9.96 0.69
C LYS A 201 -5.20 -8.72 0.18
N VAL A 202 -4.14 -8.35 0.88
CA VAL A 202 -3.21 -7.32 0.44
C VAL A 202 -2.37 -7.88 -0.70
N TYR A 203 -2.37 -7.18 -1.84
CA TYR A 203 -1.51 -7.51 -2.97
C TYR A 203 -0.46 -6.45 -3.25
N ASP A 204 -0.54 -5.27 -2.64
CA ASP A 204 0.51 -4.25 -2.73
C ASP A 204 0.43 -3.33 -1.52
N VAL A 205 1.58 -2.78 -1.13
CA VAL A 205 1.67 -1.72 -0.14
C VAL A 205 2.48 -0.61 -0.75
N LYS A 206 1.95 0.60 -0.73
CA LYS A 206 2.69 1.79 -1.12
C LYS A 206 3.13 2.55 0.12
N ALA A 207 4.35 3.06 0.10
CA ALA A 207 4.85 4.00 1.09
C ALA A 207 5.29 5.28 0.37
N ASN A 208 4.73 6.42 0.77
CA ASN A 208 4.98 7.73 0.15
C ASN A 208 4.90 7.68 -1.39
N GLY A 209 3.88 6.97 -1.90
CA GLY A 209 3.66 6.78 -3.33
C GLY A 209 4.47 5.66 -3.99
N GLN A 210 5.51 5.12 -3.34
CA GLN A 210 6.35 4.05 -3.89
C GLN A 210 5.76 2.67 -3.58
N SER A 211 5.60 1.82 -4.60
CA SER A 211 4.98 0.49 -4.51
C SER A 211 6.00 -0.61 -4.18
N ALA A 212 5.64 -1.48 -3.22
CA ALA A 212 6.37 -2.71 -2.93
C ALA A 212 6.43 -3.62 -4.14
N LEU A 213 5.32 -3.82 -4.86
CA LEU A 213 5.33 -4.63 -6.08
C LEU A 213 6.32 -4.11 -7.13
N MET A 214 6.33 -2.81 -7.37
CA MET A 214 7.24 -2.23 -8.37
C MET A 214 8.70 -2.36 -7.97
N PHE A 215 8.99 -2.29 -6.68
CA PHE A 215 10.32 -2.57 -6.15
C PHE A 215 10.73 -4.04 -6.32
N TYR A 216 9.88 -4.99 -5.89
CA TYR A 216 10.15 -6.42 -6.03
C TYR A 216 10.22 -6.89 -7.48
N ARG A 217 9.52 -6.22 -8.39
CA ARG A 217 9.55 -6.51 -9.84
C ARG A 217 10.97 -6.56 -10.38
N ARG A 218 11.84 -5.58 -10.07
CA ARG A 218 13.21 -5.59 -10.58
C ARG A 218 13.98 -6.82 -10.07
N MET A 219 13.97 -7.04 -8.75
CA MET A 219 14.71 -8.14 -8.14
C MET A 219 14.22 -9.52 -8.57
N LEU A 220 12.91 -9.72 -8.68
CA LEU A 220 12.34 -10.98 -9.16
C LEU A 220 12.72 -11.26 -10.60
N ASN A 221 12.71 -10.23 -11.46
CA ASN A 221 13.11 -10.37 -12.86
C ASN A 221 14.58 -10.78 -13.00
N ASP A 222 15.46 -10.19 -12.20
CA ASP A 222 16.88 -10.51 -12.18
C ASP A 222 17.11 -11.93 -11.66
N ARG A 223 16.45 -12.29 -10.54
CA ARG A 223 16.54 -13.62 -9.93
C ARG A 223 16.10 -14.73 -10.87
N VAL A 224 14.93 -14.59 -11.48
CA VAL A 224 14.38 -15.57 -12.42
C VAL A 224 15.28 -15.68 -13.66
N GLY A 225 15.78 -14.56 -14.19
CA GLY A 225 16.70 -14.58 -15.33
C GLY A 225 18.00 -15.35 -15.02
N ASN A 226 18.55 -15.15 -13.82
CA ASN A 226 19.77 -15.83 -13.39
C ASN A 226 19.53 -17.33 -13.15
N GLN A 227 18.39 -17.72 -12.58
CA GLN A 227 18.04 -19.13 -12.36
C GLN A 227 17.88 -19.90 -13.68
N GLN A 228 17.21 -19.32 -14.68
CA GLN A 228 17.03 -19.95 -15.98
C GLN A 228 18.37 -20.17 -16.71
N ARG A 229 19.28 -19.19 -16.66
CA ARG A 229 20.64 -19.32 -17.21
C ARG A 229 21.43 -20.44 -16.52
N GLN A 230 21.32 -20.56 -15.20
CA GLN A 230 21.99 -21.63 -14.45
C GLN A 230 21.40 -23.02 -14.76
N GLY A 231 20.09 -23.12 -14.97
CA GLY A 231 19.44 -24.36 -15.40
C GLY A 231 19.91 -24.82 -16.78
N GLN A 232 20.03 -23.88 -17.74
CA GLN A 232 20.51 -24.17 -19.09
C GLN A 232 21.98 -24.62 -19.11
N ARG A 233 22.84 -24.04 -18.26
CA ARG A 233 24.25 -24.44 -18.13
C ARG A 233 24.47 -25.83 -17.53
N ARG A 234 23.47 -26.36 -16.80
CA ARG A 234 23.53 -27.69 -16.19
C ARG A 234 23.07 -28.81 -17.12
N MET A 235 22.50 -28.48 -18.29
CA MET A 235 22.21 -29.49 -19.31
C MET A 235 23.48 -29.73 -20.13
N PRO A 236 24.02 -30.97 -20.19
CA PRO A 236 25.14 -31.25 -21.07
C PRO A 236 24.71 -30.97 -22.52
N PRO A 237 25.63 -30.51 -23.40
CA PRO A 237 25.33 -30.37 -24.82
C PRO A 237 24.72 -31.68 -25.31
N ARG A 238 23.60 -31.62 -26.05
CA ARG A 238 23.13 -32.77 -26.81
C ARG A 238 24.28 -33.20 -27.70
N GLN A 239 25.00 -34.23 -27.29
CA GLN A 239 25.96 -34.90 -28.15
C GLN A 239 25.13 -35.41 -29.31
N TYR A 240 25.29 -34.77 -30.46
CA TYR A 240 24.73 -35.25 -31.70
C TYR A 240 25.36 -36.63 -31.93
N MET A 241 24.60 -37.68 -31.64
CA MET A 241 24.91 -39.02 -32.13
C MET A 241 24.79 -38.96 -33.65
N ASN A 242 25.92 -38.73 -34.31
CA ASN A 242 26.09 -39.06 -35.72
C ASN A 242 25.86 -40.57 -35.85
N ARG A 243 24.81 -40.94 -36.57
CA ARG A 243 24.72 -42.23 -37.26
C ARG A 243 24.85 -41.97 -38.74
#